data_AF-A0AAW5N1Q1-F1
#
_entry.id   AF-A0AAW5N1Q1-F1
#
_cell.length_a   1.000
_cell.length_b   1.000
_cell.length_c   1.000
_cell.angle_alpha   90.00
_cell.angle_beta   90.00
_cell.angle_gamma   90.00
#
_symmetry.space_group_name_H-M   'P 1'
#
loop_
_entity.id
_entity.type
_entity.pdbx_description
1 polymer ?
#
loop_
_entity_poly.entity_id
_entity_poly.type
_entity_poly.pdbx_seq_one_letter_code
_entity_poly.pdbx_strand_id
1 'polypeptide(L)' 'FIAEKDRYHLYVSLACPWAHRTLIMRKLKGLEPFISVSVVNPLMLENGWTFDDSFPGATGDTLYQNEFLYQLYLHADPH' A
#
# COMPACT_ATOMS: atom_id res chain seq x y z
N PHE A 1 -16.47 9.82 1.72
CA PHE A 1 -15.84 9.69 0.38
C PHE A 1 -16.75 8.87 -0.52
N ILE A 2 -17.03 9.31 -1.75
CA ILE A 2 -17.96 8.65 -2.70
C ILE A 2 -17.22 7.55 -3.46
N ALA A 3 -17.81 6.36 -3.60
CA ALA A 3 -17.19 5.25 -4.34
C ALA A 3 -17.05 5.58 -5.84
N GLU A 4 -15.82 5.53 -6.35
CA GLU A 4 -15.46 5.95 -7.71
C GLU A 4 -14.31 5.07 -8.21
N LYS A 5 -14.33 4.75 -9.51
CA LYS A 5 -13.26 4.00 -10.18
C LYS A 5 -11.99 4.86 -10.26
N ASP A 6 -10.82 4.24 -10.10
CA ASP A 6 -9.50 4.88 -10.26
C ASP A 6 -9.24 6.05 -9.28
N ARG A 7 -10.05 6.18 -8.22
CA ARG A 7 -9.93 7.22 -7.19
C ARG A 7 -9.11 6.76 -5.97
N TYR A 8 -9.15 5.48 -5.67
CA TYR A 8 -8.62 4.92 -4.44
C TYR A 8 -7.39 4.05 -4.70
N HIS A 9 -6.39 4.20 -3.86
CA HIS A 9 -5.17 3.41 -3.85
C HIS A 9 -5.02 2.71 -2.49
N LEU A 10 -4.50 1.49 -2.50
CA LEU A 10 -4.35 0.67 -1.30
C LEU A 10 -2.88 0.32 -1.05
N TYR A 11 -2.35 0.72 0.10
CA TYR A 11 -1.00 0.34 0.53
C TYR A 11 -1.06 -0.89 1.44
N VAL A 12 -0.23 -1.91 1.16
CA VAL A 12 -0.23 -3.18 1.91
C VAL A 12 1.17 -3.71 2.15
N SER A 13 1.30 -4.54 3.19
CA SER A 13 2.40 -5.50 3.34
C SER A 13 1.85 -6.92 3.13
N LEU A 14 2.50 -7.74 2.31
CA LEU A 14 2.11 -9.14 2.11
C LEU A 14 2.33 -10.00 3.37
N ALA A 15 3.17 -9.55 4.30
CA ALA A 15 3.42 -10.22 5.58
C ALA A 15 2.36 -9.89 6.65
N CYS A 16 1.57 -8.83 6.46
CA CYS A 16 0.63 -8.35 7.48
C CYS A 16 -0.75 -9.04 7.34
N PRO A 17 -1.23 -9.78 8.36
CA PRO A 17 -2.51 -10.48 8.28
C PRO A 17 -3.71 -9.52 8.20
N TRP A 18 -3.56 -8.30 8.71
CA TRP A 18 -4.60 -7.26 8.62
C TRP A 18 -4.73 -6.74 7.19
N ALA A 19 -3.61 -6.40 6.56
CA ALA A 19 -3.58 -5.94 5.18
C ALA A 19 -4.04 -7.06 4.23
N HIS A 20 -3.67 -8.31 4.51
CA HIS A 20 -4.05 -9.46 3.69
C HIS A 20 -5.58 -9.64 3.55
N ARG A 21 -6.37 -9.31 4.58
CA ARG A 21 -7.84 -9.32 4.50
C ARG A 21 -8.38 -8.43 3.39
N THR A 22 -7.76 -7.26 3.21
CA THR A 22 -8.15 -6.29 2.17
C THR A 22 -7.87 -6.84 0.78
N LEU A 23 -6.76 -7.55 0.59
CA LEU A 23 -6.38 -8.19 -0.68
C LEU A 23 -7.32 -9.34 -1.03
N ILE A 24 -7.70 -10.17 -0.07
CA ILE A 24 -8.70 -11.23 -0.26
C ILE A 24 -10.02 -10.61 -0.73
N MET A 25 -10.52 -9.59 -0.04
CA MET A 25 -11.79 -8.95 -0.42
C MET A 25 -11.70 -8.26 -1.78
N ARG A 26 -10.59 -7.59 -2.08
CA ARG A 26 -10.33 -6.98 -3.39
C ARG A 26 -10.46 -8.03 -4.50
N LYS A 27 -9.84 -9.20 -4.32
CA LYS A 27 -9.91 -10.32 -5.27
C LYS A 27 -11.31 -10.93 -5.39
N LEU A 28 -11.94 -11.25 -4.27
CA LEU A 28 -13.27 -11.89 -4.24
C LEU A 28 -14.37 -10.99 -4.81
N LYS A 29 -14.18 -9.67 -4.75
CA LYS A 29 -15.13 -8.69 -5.29
C LYS A 29 -14.77 -8.18 -6.69
N GLY A 30 -13.69 -8.67 -7.30
CA GLY A 30 -13.26 -8.23 -8.63
C GLY A 30 -12.90 -6.74 -8.68
N LEU A 31 -12.36 -6.19 -7.59
CA LEU A 31 -12.03 -4.77 -7.46
C LEU A 31 -10.63 -4.43 -7.97
N GLU A 32 -9.88 -5.42 -8.48
CA GLU A 32 -8.55 -5.18 -9.00
C GLU A 32 -8.42 -4.07 -10.06
N PRO A 33 -9.35 -3.94 -11.03
CA PRO A 33 -9.28 -2.88 -12.03
C PRO A 33 -9.83 -1.52 -11.53
N PHE A 34 -10.20 -1.40 -10.25
CA PHE A 34 -10.75 -0.17 -9.66
C PHE A 34 -9.85 0.43 -8.58
N ILE A 35 -9.13 -0.41 -7.85
CA ILE A 35 -8.29 -0.03 -6.71
C ILE A 35 -6.88 -0.54 -6.99
N SER A 36 -5.96 0.39 -7.27
CA SER A 36 -4.53 0.10 -7.42
C SER A 36 -3.89 -0.22 -6.07
N VAL A 37 -2.76 -0.92 -6.09
CA VAL A 37 -2.08 -1.41 -4.88
C VAL A 37 -0.59 -1.16 -4.99
N SER A 38 -0.01 -0.63 -3.92
CA SER A 38 1.44 -0.63 -3.68
C SER A 38 1.77 -1.56 -2.51
N VAL A 39 2.80 -2.39 -2.71
CA VAL A 39 3.28 -3.36 -1.74
C VAL A 39 4.61 -2.89 -1.16
N VAL A 40 4.67 -2.73 0.15
CA VAL A 40 5.90 -2.38 0.88
C VAL A 40 6.84 -3.58 1.00
N ASN A 41 8.13 -3.31 1.21
CA ASN A 41 9.11 -4.34 1.55
C ASN A 41 8.71 -5.04 2.87
N PRO A 42 8.77 -6.39 2.99
CA PRO A 42 8.41 -7.08 4.23
C PRO A 42 9.36 -6.85 5.41
N LEU A 43 10.57 -6.35 5.19
CA LEU A 43 11.52 -6.04 6.25
C LEU A 43 11.24 -4.65 6.83
N MET A 44 10.83 -4.63 8.10
CA MET A 44 10.52 -3.40 8.84
C MET A 44 11.61 -3.13 9.87
N LEU A 45 12.27 -1.96 9.79
CA LEU A 45 13.36 -1.55 10.70
C LEU A 45 13.00 -0.22 11.38
N GLU A 46 14.00 0.62 11.68
CA GLU A 46 13.88 1.86 12.44
C GLU A 46 12.86 2.87 11.89
N ASN A 47 12.72 2.96 10.56
CA ASN A 47 11.79 3.86 9.89
C ASN A 47 10.46 3.18 9.51
N GLY A 48 10.19 1.99 10.04
CA GLY A 48 9.00 1.24 9.71
C GLY A 48 9.05 0.62 8.30
N TRP A 49 7.88 0.57 7.65
CA TRP A 49 7.71 -0.03 6.32
C TRP A 49 8.36 0.84 5.24
N THR A 50 9.13 0.21 4.36
CA THR A 50 9.81 0.90 3.24
C THR A 50 9.15 0.58 1.91
N PHE A 51 9.35 1.48 0.95
CA PHE A 51 8.99 1.30 -0.46
C PHE A 51 10.18 0.80 -1.30
N ASP A 52 11.19 0.23 -0.65
CA ASP A 52 12.25 -0.50 -1.35
C ASP A 52 11.66 -1.68 -2.12
N ASP A 53 11.91 -1.72 -3.43
CA ASP A 53 11.34 -2.71 -4.36
C ASP A 53 12.28 -3.90 -4.62
N SER A 54 13.39 -4.00 -3.87
CA SER A 54 14.39 -5.07 -4.06
C SER A 54 13.89 -6.44 -3.62
N PHE A 55 12.85 -6.49 -2.76
CA PHE A 55 12.27 -7.75 -2.31
C PHE A 55 11.20 -8.26 -3.30
N PRO A 56 11.21 -9.57 -3.66
CA PRO A 56 10.20 -10.13 -4.56
C PRO A 56 8.76 -9.87 -4.12
N GLY A 57 8.01 -9.16 -4.97
CA GLY A 57 6.61 -8.80 -4.74
C GLY A 57 6.40 -7.45 -4.05
N ALA A 58 7.45 -6.77 -3.59
CA ALA A 58 7.41 -5.34 -3.31
C ALA A 58 7.34 -4.57 -4.64
N THR A 59 6.68 -3.41 -4.62
CA THR A 59 6.42 -2.62 -5.84
C THR A 59 6.94 -1.19 -5.75
N GLY A 60 7.35 -0.74 -4.57
CA GLY A 60 7.50 0.67 -4.25
C GLY A 60 6.19 1.45 -4.19
N ASP A 61 6.30 2.76 -3.93
CA ASP A 61 5.17 3.70 -3.95
C ASP A 61 4.92 4.21 -5.37
N THR A 62 3.88 3.69 -6.01
CA THR A 62 3.55 4.01 -7.40
C THR A 62 2.80 5.33 -7.55
N LEU A 63 2.41 5.98 -6.45
CA LEU A 63 1.61 7.20 -6.48
C LEU A 63 2.44 8.45 -6.17
N TYR A 64 3.21 8.43 -5.07
CA TYR A 64 3.94 9.62 -4.60
C TYR A 64 5.47 9.45 -4.58
N GLN A 65 5.98 8.26 -4.92
CA GLN A 65 7.43 7.98 -4.92
C GLN A 65 8.08 8.21 -3.55
N ASN A 66 7.35 7.95 -2.46
CA ASN A 66 7.92 7.98 -1.11
C ASN A 66 8.90 6.82 -0.90
N GLU A 67 9.83 7.00 0.03
CA GLU A 67 10.77 5.96 0.47
C GLU A 67 10.21 5.14 1.63
N PHE A 68 9.39 5.75 2.48
CA PHE A 68 8.84 5.14 3.70
C PHE A 68 7.33 5.36 3.80
N LEU A 69 6.63 4.37 4.36
CA LEU A 69 5.18 4.43 4.54
C LEU A 69 4.74 5.58 5.45
N TYR A 70 5.54 5.94 6.47
CA TYR A 70 5.18 7.05 7.38
C TYR A 70 5.09 8.40 6.66
N GLN A 71 5.79 8.57 5.52
CA GLN A 71 5.74 9.81 4.76
C GLN A 71 4.33 10.05 4.18
N LEU A 72 3.57 8.99 3.91
CA LEU A 72 2.15 9.11 3.55
C LEU A 72 1.30 9.66 4.70
N TYR A 73 1.60 9.23 5.94
CA TYR A 73 0.91 9.75 7.12
C TYR A 73 1.22 11.24 7.30
N LEU A 74 2.50 11.63 7.21
CA LEU A 74 2.91 13.04 7.27
C LEU A 74 2.33 13.90 6.13
N HIS A 75 2.15 13.30 4.95
CA HIS A 75 1.51 13.97 3.82
C HIS A 75 0.01 14.20 4.06
N ALA A 76 -0.67 13.24 4.69
CA ALA A 76 -2.09 13.35 5.01
C ALA A 76 -2.34 14.31 6.19
N ASP A 77 -1.47 14.28 7.20
CA ASP A 77 -1.48 15.15 8.36
C ASP A 77 -0.05 15.34 8.91
N PRO A 78 0.49 16.57 8.93
CA PRO A 78 1.85 16.83 9.44
C PRO A 78 1.96 16.88 10.98
N HIS A 79 0.86 16.71 11.71
CA HIS A 79 0.79 16.82 13.18
C HIS A 79 0.44 15.49 13.87
#